data_AF-A0A2J7RCD2-F1
#
_entry.id   AF-A0A2J7RCD2-F1
#
_cell.length_a   1.000
_cell.length_b   1.000
_cell.length_c   1.000
_cell.angle_alpha   90.00
_cell.angle_beta   90.00
_cell.angle_gamma   90.00
#
_symmetry.space_group_name_H-M   'P 1'
#
loop_
_entity.id
_entity.type
_entity.pdbx_description
1 polymer ?
#
loop_
_entity_poly.entity_id
_entity_poly.type
_entity_poly.pdbx_seq_one_letter_code
_entity_poly.pdbx_strand_id
1 'polypeptide(L)'
;MTTLQSKSLAVDLKHQVAMMAAAATNTVKMLQEGTRLISTEFAKLCQQLDYGKTEHVGPLVQSLVGLVTEFLHEHCNKQEKTGKESEAKHKKLTEVCDQLRLTAAMQPPNKEQLTSEITELGNKFTRIVDNILIQHISVLVGVLEEPASDMALRSALASLTTLSLEGPHLSRLVAHCSGVRALLSICLESRSSSIRTAALRALATVCCVVEAIRQLEQAGGVEILSEMLSEETRPEPEASEAAAVLAQITAPWVEDNHTVHGLSEQLPSLVHSLTRLASTTASCETLLLSAAALANLTFMEPRTVWPLLEQGTAGKLLQAVKRRGPKVSVFLQEQAATLLANMAAVPESRPHLAEQRAVVALLCFLQIRHSPLQRAPEIAAAERVQQKSAIALSRLCSDPTVATQVVELQGVNRLVRLCKEERERNHSDGVLVACLAALRKISANCGTKVIEDLDAMELVEPRLLDSFLIYSSRQESYV
;
A
#
# COMPACT_ATOMS: atom_id res chain seq x y z
N MET A 1 23.05 37.81 -32.41
CA MET A 1 21.66 37.78 -31.92
C MET A 1 20.92 36.69 -32.68
N THR A 2 20.59 35.59 -32.01
CA THR A 2 19.77 34.50 -32.56
C THR A 2 18.34 34.69 -32.05
N THR A 3 17.43 35.09 -32.93
CA THR A 3 15.99 35.22 -32.63
C THR A 3 15.30 33.90 -32.96
N LEU A 4 15.25 32.98 -31.98
CA LEU A 4 14.41 31.79 -32.06
C LEU A 4 12.96 32.19 -31.80
N GLN A 5 12.14 32.28 -32.85
CA GLN A 5 10.70 32.40 -32.73
C GLN A 5 10.09 31.01 -32.52
N SER A 6 9.47 30.78 -31.37
CA SER A 6 8.65 29.60 -31.12
C SER A 6 7.27 29.78 -31.75
N LYS A 7 6.91 28.90 -32.69
CA LYS A 7 5.51 28.77 -33.14
C LYS A 7 4.74 27.98 -32.09
N SER A 8 3.62 28.53 -31.61
CA SER A 8 2.74 27.86 -30.66
C SER A 8 2.18 26.56 -31.27
N LEU A 9 2.33 25.45 -30.54
CA LEU A 9 1.96 24.09 -30.94
C LEU A 9 0.43 23.82 -30.89
N ALA A 10 -0.39 24.83 -30.60
CA ALA A 10 -1.81 24.70 -30.26
C ALA A 10 -2.78 24.37 -31.41
N VAL A 11 -2.29 24.05 -32.62
CA VAL A 11 -3.12 23.98 -33.85
C VAL A 11 -3.62 22.56 -34.16
N ASP A 12 -3.03 21.50 -33.60
CA ASP A 12 -3.40 20.11 -33.91
C ASP A 12 -4.47 19.55 -32.95
N LEU A 13 -5.56 18.99 -33.49
CA LEU A 13 -6.67 18.38 -32.75
C LEU A 13 -6.20 17.25 -31.82
N LYS A 14 -5.18 16.48 -32.22
CA LYS A 14 -4.57 15.43 -31.38
C LYS A 14 -3.83 16.04 -30.18
N HIS A 15 -3.24 17.22 -30.35
CA HIS A 15 -2.59 17.96 -29.27
C HIS A 15 -3.63 18.61 -28.33
N GLN A 16 -4.75 19.09 -28.86
CA GLN A 16 -5.84 19.64 -28.03
C GLN A 16 -6.38 18.60 -27.04
N VAL A 17 -6.59 17.35 -27.44
CA VAL A 17 -7.08 16.29 -26.52
C VAL A 17 -6.04 15.94 -25.45
N ALA A 18 -4.76 15.84 -25.82
CA ALA A 18 -3.69 15.64 -24.82
C ALA A 18 -3.58 16.84 -23.86
N MET A 19 -3.78 18.06 -24.36
CA MET A 19 -3.88 19.25 -23.51
C MET A 19 -5.11 19.22 -22.60
N MET A 20 -6.23 18.65 -23.02
CA MET A 20 -7.40 18.47 -22.15
C MET A 20 -7.12 17.50 -20.98
N ALA A 21 -6.43 16.39 -21.22
CA ALA A 21 -6.03 15.47 -20.15
C ALA A 21 -5.04 16.12 -19.16
N ALA A 22 -4.06 16.86 -19.68
CA ALA A 22 -3.13 17.62 -18.85
C ALA A 22 -3.84 18.74 -18.06
N ALA A 23 -4.79 19.45 -18.70
CA ALA A 23 -5.60 20.47 -18.07
C ALA A 23 -6.47 19.89 -16.94
N ALA A 24 -7.13 18.76 -17.18
CA ALA A 24 -7.94 18.08 -16.16
C ALA A 24 -7.09 17.73 -14.93
N THR A 25 -5.89 17.20 -15.12
CA THR A 25 -4.97 16.90 -14.01
C THR A 25 -4.56 18.14 -13.24
N ASN A 26 -4.21 19.22 -13.94
CA ASN A 26 -3.82 20.47 -13.29
C ASN A 26 -5.00 21.06 -12.50
N THR A 27 -6.22 21.00 -13.05
CA THR A 27 -7.43 21.45 -12.36
C THR A 27 -7.68 20.63 -11.10
N VAL A 28 -7.53 19.30 -11.14
CA VAL A 28 -7.68 18.46 -9.94
C VAL A 28 -6.65 18.82 -8.87
N LYS A 29 -5.38 19.06 -9.24
CA LYS A 29 -4.36 19.49 -8.28
C LYS A 29 -4.71 20.82 -7.61
N MET A 30 -5.15 21.81 -8.40
CA MET A 30 -5.61 23.10 -7.86
C MET A 30 -6.82 22.93 -6.92
N LEU A 31 -7.78 22.08 -7.30
CA LEU A 31 -8.94 21.76 -6.46
C LEU A 31 -8.53 21.14 -5.11
N GLN A 32 -7.57 20.22 -5.13
CA GLN A 32 -7.06 19.60 -3.90
C GLN A 32 -6.36 20.62 -3.00
N GLU A 33 -5.56 21.53 -3.57
CA GLU A 33 -4.89 22.57 -2.80
C GLU A 33 -5.89 23.52 -2.12
N GLY A 34 -6.91 23.98 -2.85
CA GLY A 34 -8.00 24.79 -2.29
C GLY A 34 -8.80 24.04 -1.20
N THR A 35 -9.13 22.77 -1.45
CA THR A 35 -9.83 21.90 -0.49
C THR A 35 -9.02 21.70 0.80
N ARG A 36 -7.69 21.55 0.69
CA ARG A 36 -6.79 21.41 1.84
C ARG A 36 -6.77 22.66 2.72
N LEU A 37 -6.76 23.85 2.10
CA LEU A 37 -6.82 25.12 2.82
C LEU A 37 -8.12 25.23 3.62
N ILE A 38 -9.26 24.96 2.99
CA ILE A 38 -10.58 24.96 3.62
C ILE A 38 -10.67 23.92 4.75
N SER A 39 -10.15 22.71 4.52
CA SER A 39 -10.12 21.64 5.53
C SER A 39 -9.28 22.02 6.76
N THR A 40 -8.21 22.79 6.56
CA THR A 40 -7.38 23.30 7.66
C THR A 40 -8.13 24.32 8.52
N GLU A 41 -8.90 25.21 7.89
CA GLU A 41 -9.75 26.16 8.63
C GLU A 41 -10.91 25.46 9.36
N PHE A 42 -11.53 24.44 8.75
CA PHE A 42 -12.50 23.57 9.44
C PHE A 42 -11.89 22.95 10.71
N ALA A 43 -10.70 22.36 10.61
CA ALA A 43 -10.04 21.71 11.74
C ALA A 43 -9.75 22.70 12.89
N LYS A 44 -9.26 23.91 12.55
CA LYS A 44 -9.03 24.97 13.55
C LYS A 44 -10.32 25.37 14.23
N LEU A 45 -11.41 25.56 13.48
CA LEU A 45 -12.71 25.95 14.02
C LEU A 45 -13.28 24.90 14.98
N CYS A 46 -13.26 23.62 14.58
CA CYS A 46 -13.68 22.51 15.45
C CYS A 46 -12.86 22.47 16.74
N GLN A 47 -11.53 22.60 16.64
CA GLN A 47 -10.63 22.60 17.79
C GLN A 47 -10.93 23.76 18.76
N GLN A 48 -11.22 24.97 18.28
CA GLN A 48 -11.59 26.08 19.17
C GLN A 48 -12.92 25.85 19.88
N LEU A 49 -13.90 25.23 19.19
CA LEU A 49 -15.18 24.87 19.80
C LEU A 49 -15.01 23.82 20.90
N ASP A 50 -14.15 22.82 20.68
CA ASP A 50 -13.84 21.78 21.67
C ASP A 50 -13.21 22.37 22.92
N TYR A 51 -12.26 23.31 22.76
CA TYR A 51 -11.64 24.02 23.89
C TYR A 51 -12.51 25.12 24.51
N GLY A 52 -13.71 25.37 23.99
CA GLY A 52 -14.63 26.38 24.52
C GLY A 52 -14.16 27.83 24.32
N LYS A 53 -13.25 28.09 23.37
CA LYS A 53 -12.67 29.42 23.11
C LYS A 53 -13.55 30.21 22.15
N THR A 54 -14.65 30.79 22.66
CA THR A 54 -15.68 31.47 21.85
C THR A 54 -15.19 32.74 21.15
N GLU A 55 -14.14 33.39 21.66
CA GLU A 55 -13.59 34.65 21.09
C GLU A 55 -12.98 34.48 19.69
N HIS A 56 -12.51 33.27 19.35
CA HIS A 56 -11.88 32.96 18.07
C HIS A 56 -12.87 32.41 17.04
N VAL A 57 -14.09 32.05 17.46
CA VAL A 57 -15.10 31.40 16.60
C VAL A 57 -15.57 32.31 15.48
N GLY A 58 -15.94 33.56 15.79
CA GLY A 58 -16.41 34.52 14.79
C GLY A 58 -15.40 34.78 13.64
N PRO A 59 -14.13 35.13 13.95
CA PRO A 59 -13.09 35.31 12.94
C PRO A 59 -12.83 34.05 12.10
N LEU A 60 -12.78 32.87 12.72
CA LEU A 60 -12.57 31.60 12.01
C LEU A 60 -13.74 31.24 11.09
N VAL A 61 -14.98 31.50 11.52
CA VAL A 61 -16.17 31.33 10.67
C VAL A 61 -16.11 32.26 9.46
N GLN A 62 -15.73 33.52 9.64
CA GLN A 62 -15.60 34.46 8.50
C GLN A 62 -14.50 34.03 7.53
N SER A 63 -13.35 33.59 8.05
CA SER A 63 -12.25 33.01 7.25
C SER A 63 -12.74 31.81 6.44
N LEU A 64 -13.35 30.82 7.10
CA LEU A 64 -13.85 29.60 6.48
C LEU A 64 -14.89 29.89 5.39
N VAL A 65 -15.90 30.71 5.70
CA VAL A 65 -16.94 31.05 4.72
C VAL A 65 -16.35 31.84 3.56
N GLY A 66 -15.39 32.74 3.80
CA GLY A 66 -14.66 33.46 2.76
C GLY A 66 -13.99 32.51 1.77
N LEU A 67 -13.21 31.55 2.29
CA LEU A 67 -12.53 30.53 1.48
C LEU A 67 -13.51 29.65 0.69
N VAL A 68 -14.60 29.20 1.32
CA VAL A 68 -15.64 28.40 0.64
C VAL A 68 -16.29 29.21 -0.48
N THR A 69 -16.59 30.48 -0.25
CA THR A 69 -17.21 31.35 -1.26
C THR A 69 -16.27 31.61 -2.43
N GLU A 70 -14.99 31.88 -2.15
CA GLU A 70 -13.95 32.04 -3.17
C GLU A 70 -13.79 30.77 -4.01
N PHE A 71 -13.74 29.60 -3.37
CA PHE A 71 -13.66 28.31 -4.04
C PHE A 71 -14.85 28.07 -4.98
N LEU A 72 -16.08 28.33 -4.51
CA LEU A 72 -17.27 28.20 -5.35
C LEU A 72 -17.22 29.16 -6.54
N HIS A 73 -16.77 30.39 -6.33
CA HIS A 73 -16.65 31.36 -7.41
C HIS A 73 -15.62 30.90 -8.46
N GLU A 74 -14.47 30.40 -8.03
CA GLU A 74 -13.39 30.00 -8.94
C GLU A 74 -13.74 28.75 -9.77
N HIS A 75 -14.33 27.74 -9.14
CA HIS A 75 -14.52 26.43 -9.73
C HIS A 75 -15.94 26.19 -10.27
N CYS A 76 -16.95 26.87 -9.75
CA CYS A 76 -18.34 26.63 -10.13
C CYS A 76 -18.92 27.70 -11.07
N ASN A 77 -18.57 28.99 -10.90
CA ASN A 77 -19.15 30.04 -11.76
C ASN A 77 -18.56 30.06 -13.19
N LYS A 78 -17.38 29.48 -13.41
CA LYS A 78 -16.79 29.36 -14.77
C LYS A 78 -17.42 28.22 -15.59
N GLN A 79 -18.30 27.42 -15.02
CA GLN A 79 -19.00 26.31 -15.68
C GLN A 79 -20.44 26.71 -16.07
N GLU A 80 -20.62 27.68 -16.96
CA GLU A 80 -21.95 28.15 -17.44
C GLU A 80 -22.82 27.08 -18.15
N LYS A 81 -22.36 25.82 -18.24
CA LYS A 81 -23.08 24.72 -18.91
C LYS A 81 -23.63 23.64 -17.98
N THR A 82 -23.37 23.69 -16.67
CA THR A 82 -23.89 22.69 -15.72
C THR A 82 -25.25 23.13 -15.18
N GLY A 83 -26.30 22.36 -15.50
CA GLY A 83 -27.70 22.74 -15.35
C GLY A 83 -28.20 23.10 -13.93
N LYS A 84 -29.50 23.44 -13.85
CA LYS A 84 -30.24 23.94 -12.67
C LYS A 84 -29.95 23.25 -11.33
N GLU A 85 -29.50 21.99 -11.35
CA GLU A 85 -29.17 21.22 -10.14
C GLU A 85 -27.86 21.68 -9.48
N SER A 86 -26.86 22.13 -10.25
CA SER A 86 -25.60 22.64 -9.70
C SER A 86 -25.80 23.99 -9.01
N GLU A 87 -26.56 24.89 -9.62
CA GLU A 87 -26.95 26.18 -9.03
C GLU A 87 -27.72 25.99 -7.72
N ALA A 88 -28.65 25.04 -7.67
CA ALA A 88 -29.40 24.74 -6.45
C ALA A 88 -28.52 24.22 -5.31
N LYS A 89 -27.47 23.45 -5.62
CA LYS A 89 -26.49 22.97 -4.64
C LYS A 89 -25.63 24.11 -4.11
N HIS A 90 -25.16 25.02 -4.96
CA HIS A 90 -24.41 26.21 -4.55
C HIS A 90 -25.23 27.11 -3.65
N LYS A 91 -26.47 27.41 -4.04
CA LYS A 91 -27.38 28.24 -3.25
C LYS A 91 -27.58 27.67 -1.84
N LYS A 92 -27.82 26.36 -1.73
CA LYS A 92 -27.94 25.68 -0.43
C LYS A 92 -26.67 25.75 0.41
N LEU A 93 -25.48 25.72 -0.20
CA LEU A 93 -24.22 25.89 0.54
C LEU A 93 -24.08 27.32 1.06
N THR A 94 -24.38 28.31 0.23
CA THR A 94 -24.36 29.73 0.62
C THR A 94 -25.35 30.02 1.75
N GLU A 95 -26.54 29.42 1.73
CA GLU A 95 -27.52 29.54 2.82
C GLU A 95 -26.96 29.03 4.17
N VAL A 96 -26.24 27.90 4.18
CA VAL A 96 -25.58 27.38 5.39
C VAL A 96 -24.45 28.29 5.84
N CYS A 97 -23.66 28.84 4.91
CA CYS A 97 -22.62 29.81 5.21
C CYS A 97 -23.17 31.06 5.91
N ASP A 98 -24.31 31.59 5.44
CA ASP A 98 -24.94 32.76 6.02
C ASP A 98 -25.54 32.46 7.40
N GLN A 99 -26.16 31.30 7.58
CA GLN A 99 -26.63 30.83 8.89
C GLN A 99 -25.47 30.71 9.88
N LEU A 100 -24.36 30.08 9.46
CA LEU A 100 -23.17 29.92 10.30
C LEU A 100 -22.60 31.27 10.75
N ARG A 101 -22.57 32.27 9.85
CA ARG A 101 -22.16 33.65 10.19
C ARG A 101 -23.08 34.27 11.24
N LEU A 102 -24.39 34.10 11.11
CA LEU A 102 -25.37 34.65 12.06
C LEU A 102 -25.23 34.00 13.44
N THR A 103 -25.13 32.67 13.49
CA THR A 103 -24.95 31.93 14.75
C THR A 103 -23.62 32.29 15.43
N ALA A 104 -22.54 32.48 14.66
CA ALA A 104 -21.24 32.86 15.20
C ALA A 104 -21.19 34.32 15.70
N ALA A 105 -22.09 35.18 15.23
CA ALA A 105 -22.20 36.57 15.69
C ALA A 105 -22.98 36.73 17.01
N MET A 106 -23.67 35.69 17.48
CA MET A 106 -24.39 35.70 18.76
C MET A 106 -23.43 35.75 19.96
N GLN A 107 -23.86 36.40 21.05
CA GLN A 107 -23.09 36.54 22.28
C GLN A 107 -23.90 36.03 23.50
N PRO A 108 -23.58 34.86 24.08
CA PRO A 108 -22.61 33.87 23.61
C PRO A 108 -23.15 33.07 22.40
N PRO A 109 -22.28 32.54 21.53
CA PRO A 109 -22.70 31.71 20.41
C PRO A 109 -23.24 30.36 20.88
N ASN A 110 -24.27 29.85 20.19
CA ASN A 110 -24.83 28.53 20.48
C ASN A 110 -23.92 27.43 19.93
N LYS A 111 -23.16 26.75 20.82
CA LYS A 111 -22.19 25.71 20.46
C LYS A 111 -22.81 24.51 19.74
N GLU A 112 -23.99 24.05 20.17
CA GLU A 112 -24.66 22.89 19.56
C GLU A 112 -25.07 23.20 18.12
N GLN A 113 -25.66 24.38 17.92
CA GLN A 113 -26.06 24.85 16.61
C GLN A 113 -24.85 25.06 15.68
N LEU A 114 -23.77 25.69 16.16
CA LEU A 114 -22.53 25.83 15.40
C LEU A 114 -21.96 24.48 14.96
N THR A 115 -21.90 23.51 15.88
CA THR A 115 -21.37 22.17 15.57
C THR A 115 -22.20 21.49 14.48
N SER A 116 -23.52 21.64 14.54
CA SER A 116 -24.44 21.12 13.51
C SER A 116 -24.22 21.82 12.16
N GLU A 117 -24.19 23.16 12.14
CA GLU A 117 -24.02 23.95 10.92
C GLU A 117 -22.65 23.72 10.26
N ILE A 118 -21.58 23.59 11.04
CA ILE A 118 -20.23 23.24 10.56
C ILE A 118 -20.22 21.85 9.92
N THR A 119 -20.85 20.88 10.57
CA THR A 119 -20.94 19.50 10.05
C THR A 119 -21.73 19.48 8.75
N GLU A 120 -22.86 20.20 8.69
CA GLU A 120 -23.66 20.34 7.48
C GLU A 120 -22.89 21.03 6.35
N LEU A 121 -22.16 22.11 6.66
CA LEU A 121 -21.33 22.83 5.70
C LEU A 121 -20.24 21.91 5.13
N GLY A 122 -19.51 21.20 5.99
CA GLY A 122 -18.48 20.25 5.59
C GLY A 122 -19.04 19.18 4.65
N ASN A 123 -20.16 18.55 5.03
CA ASN A 123 -20.81 17.53 4.22
C ASN A 123 -21.26 18.04 2.83
N LYS A 124 -21.88 19.23 2.77
CA LYS A 124 -22.30 19.82 1.49
C LYS A 124 -21.10 20.25 0.64
N PHE A 125 -20.07 20.81 1.26
CA PHE A 125 -18.85 21.23 0.58
C PHE A 125 -18.11 20.03 -0.03
N THR A 126 -17.88 18.96 0.74
CA THR A 126 -17.28 17.72 0.24
C THR A 126 -18.05 17.17 -0.95
N ARG A 127 -19.39 17.15 -0.92
CA ARG A 127 -20.20 16.72 -2.06
C ARG A 127 -20.00 17.56 -3.31
N ILE A 128 -19.80 18.87 -3.18
CA ILE A 128 -19.52 19.76 -4.32
C ILE A 128 -18.14 19.46 -4.89
N VAL A 129 -17.12 19.33 -4.03
CA VAL A 129 -15.77 18.94 -4.44
C VAL A 129 -15.79 17.60 -5.18
N ASP A 130 -16.44 16.58 -4.62
CA ASP A 130 -16.55 15.25 -5.22
C ASP A 130 -17.21 15.31 -6.60
N ASN A 131 -18.28 16.08 -6.78
CA ASN A 131 -18.93 16.23 -8.08
C ASN A 131 -18.00 16.83 -9.15
N ILE A 132 -17.24 17.86 -8.78
CA ILE A 132 -16.28 18.50 -9.69
C ILE A 132 -15.15 17.52 -10.04
N LEU A 133 -14.62 16.81 -9.05
CA LEU A 133 -13.58 15.79 -9.25
C LEU A 133 -14.08 14.65 -10.15
N ILE A 134 -15.29 14.13 -9.91
CA ILE A 134 -15.93 13.10 -10.73
C ILE A 134 -16.06 13.59 -12.18
N GLN A 135 -16.48 14.83 -12.41
CA GLN A 135 -16.58 15.38 -13.76
C GLN A 135 -15.22 15.35 -14.47
N HIS A 136 -14.14 15.82 -13.82
CA HIS A 136 -12.80 15.82 -14.42
C HIS A 136 -12.24 14.41 -14.63
N ILE A 137 -12.43 13.50 -13.66
CA ILE A 137 -12.01 12.10 -13.79
C ILE A 137 -12.79 11.41 -14.91
N SER A 138 -14.09 11.69 -15.05
CA SER A 138 -14.92 11.15 -16.14
C SER A 138 -14.40 11.57 -17.52
N VAL A 139 -13.87 12.79 -17.67
CA VAL A 139 -13.21 13.20 -18.93
C VAL A 139 -11.99 12.32 -19.21
N LEU A 140 -11.16 12.05 -18.20
CA LEU A 140 -9.99 11.18 -18.35
C LEU A 140 -10.40 9.74 -18.71
N VAL A 141 -11.41 9.19 -18.04
CA VAL A 141 -11.94 7.86 -18.36
C VAL A 141 -12.55 7.82 -19.77
N GLY A 142 -13.25 8.86 -20.20
CA GLY A 142 -13.75 8.95 -21.58
C GLY A 142 -12.63 8.91 -22.63
N VAL A 143 -11.46 9.52 -22.34
CA VAL A 143 -10.27 9.40 -23.21
C VAL A 143 -9.68 7.99 -23.21
N LEU A 144 -9.82 7.24 -22.11
CA LEU A 144 -9.41 5.83 -22.06
C LEU A 144 -10.31 4.94 -22.93
N GLU A 145 -11.63 5.16 -22.88
CA GLU A 145 -12.62 4.37 -23.63
C GLU A 145 -12.60 4.70 -25.13
N GLU A 146 -12.45 5.98 -25.50
CA GLU A 146 -12.42 6.45 -26.89
C GLU A 146 -11.19 7.34 -27.17
N PRO A 147 -9.98 6.75 -27.27
CA PRO A 147 -8.75 7.53 -27.44
C PRO A 147 -8.64 8.12 -28.85
N ALA A 148 -8.53 9.45 -28.96
CA ALA A 148 -8.28 10.13 -30.23
C ALA A 148 -6.86 9.85 -30.81
N SER A 149 -5.91 9.45 -29.95
CA SER A 149 -4.55 9.05 -30.33
C SER A 149 -3.83 8.34 -29.18
N ASP A 150 -2.78 7.57 -29.49
CA ASP A 150 -1.88 6.97 -28.49
C ASP A 150 -1.29 7.99 -27.50
N MET A 151 -1.03 9.22 -27.96
CA MET A 151 -0.48 10.28 -27.10
C MET A 151 -1.52 10.77 -26.09
N ALA A 152 -2.77 10.96 -26.52
CA ALA A 152 -3.87 11.30 -25.64
C ALA A 152 -4.11 10.19 -24.60
N LEU A 153 -4.08 8.94 -25.05
CA LEU A 153 -4.22 7.77 -24.18
C LEU A 153 -3.11 7.71 -23.11
N ARG A 154 -1.85 7.86 -23.51
CA ARG A 154 -0.72 7.90 -22.56
C ARG A 154 -0.83 9.06 -21.56
N SER A 155 -1.27 10.22 -22.03
CA SER A 155 -1.46 11.38 -21.16
C SER A 155 -2.57 11.13 -20.14
N ALA A 156 -3.69 10.55 -20.54
CA ALA A 156 -4.78 10.17 -19.64
C ALA A 156 -4.35 9.10 -18.62
N LEU A 157 -3.60 8.08 -19.04
CA LEU A 157 -3.03 7.06 -18.15
C LEU A 157 -2.10 7.67 -17.09
N ALA A 158 -1.14 8.50 -17.52
CA ALA A 158 -0.21 9.18 -16.60
C ALA A 158 -0.93 10.14 -15.64
N SER A 159 -1.99 10.79 -16.11
CA SER A 159 -2.87 11.64 -15.32
C SER A 159 -3.54 10.84 -14.21
N LEU A 160 -4.20 9.73 -14.54
CA LEU A 160 -4.87 8.86 -13.56
C LEU A 160 -3.89 8.25 -12.55
N THR A 161 -2.70 7.83 -12.98
CA THR A 161 -1.64 7.37 -12.07
C THR A 161 -1.26 8.48 -11.09
N THR A 162 -1.02 9.70 -11.57
CA THR A 162 -0.64 10.84 -10.73
C THR A 162 -1.75 11.18 -9.73
N LEU A 163 -3.00 11.21 -10.18
CA LEU A 163 -4.17 11.48 -9.32
C LEU A 163 -4.33 10.43 -8.22
N SER A 164 -4.18 9.15 -8.56
CA SER A 164 -4.37 8.06 -7.60
C SER A 164 -3.27 8.01 -6.53
N LEU A 165 -2.08 8.55 -6.83
CA LEU A 165 -0.97 8.67 -5.87
C LEU A 165 -1.18 9.77 -4.82
N GLU A 166 -2.05 10.76 -5.06
CA GLU A 166 -2.33 11.83 -4.09
C GLU A 166 -3.17 11.32 -2.90
N GLY A 167 -3.93 10.23 -3.08
CA GLY A 167 -4.53 9.52 -1.95
C GLY A 167 -5.73 8.64 -2.29
N PRO A 168 -6.16 7.78 -1.32
CA PRO A 168 -7.19 6.76 -1.54
C PRO A 168 -8.55 7.32 -1.99
N HIS A 169 -8.90 8.54 -1.58
CA HIS A 169 -10.14 9.18 -1.98
C HIS A 169 -10.25 9.35 -3.50
N LEU A 170 -9.17 9.76 -4.19
CA LEU A 170 -9.20 9.90 -5.65
C LEU A 170 -9.30 8.54 -6.34
N SER A 171 -8.64 7.50 -5.81
CA SER A 171 -8.80 6.13 -6.33
C SER A 171 -10.24 5.64 -6.25
N ARG A 172 -10.98 5.96 -5.18
CA ARG A 172 -12.42 5.68 -5.07
C ARG A 172 -13.23 6.39 -6.14
N LEU A 173 -12.93 7.66 -6.42
CA LEU A 173 -13.60 8.42 -7.48
C LEU A 173 -13.28 7.85 -8.87
N VAL A 174 -12.05 7.38 -9.11
CA VAL A 174 -11.68 6.68 -10.36
C VAL A 174 -12.50 5.40 -10.52
N ALA A 175 -12.63 4.59 -9.47
CA ALA A 175 -13.48 3.39 -9.50
C ALA A 175 -14.97 3.74 -9.74
N HIS A 176 -15.47 4.80 -9.09
CA HIS A 176 -16.83 5.31 -9.29
C HIS A 176 -17.08 5.71 -10.76
N CYS A 177 -16.08 6.27 -11.44
CA CYS A 177 -16.16 6.64 -12.85
C CYS A 177 -15.92 5.46 -13.80
N SER A 178 -15.96 4.20 -13.35
CA SER A 178 -15.64 3.00 -14.16
C SER A 178 -14.21 2.94 -14.70
N GLY A 179 -13.27 3.68 -14.08
CA GLY A 179 -11.89 3.76 -14.54
C GLY A 179 -11.16 2.41 -14.51
N VAL A 180 -11.43 1.53 -13.54
CA VAL A 180 -10.77 0.21 -13.47
C VAL A 180 -11.14 -0.64 -14.68
N ARG A 181 -12.42 -0.63 -15.07
CA ARG A 181 -12.89 -1.37 -16.25
C ARG A 181 -12.26 -0.84 -17.53
N ALA A 182 -12.22 0.48 -17.72
CA ALA A 182 -11.59 1.10 -18.88
C ALA A 182 -10.09 0.75 -18.97
N LEU A 183 -9.39 0.76 -17.83
CA LEU A 183 -7.99 0.37 -17.77
C LEU A 183 -7.77 -1.12 -18.12
N LEU A 184 -8.63 -2.02 -17.65
CA LEU A 184 -8.58 -3.45 -18.01
C LEU A 184 -8.83 -3.66 -19.51
N SER A 185 -9.80 -2.96 -20.09
CA SER A 185 -10.04 -3.00 -21.55
C SER A 185 -8.79 -2.61 -22.34
N ILE A 186 -8.07 -1.56 -21.91
CA ILE A 186 -6.80 -1.17 -22.55
C ILE A 186 -5.74 -2.27 -22.44
N CYS A 187 -5.67 -2.97 -21.29
CA CYS A 187 -4.72 -4.07 -21.09
C CYS A 187 -4.96 -5.24 -22.06
N LEU A 188 -6.21 -5.47 -22.45
CA LEU A 188 -6.61 -6.52 -23.40
C LEU A 188 -6.46 -6.08 -24.86
N GLU A 189 -6.91 -4.87 -25.19
CA GLU A 189 -7.14 -4.46 -26.58
C GLU A 189 -5.93 -3.73 -27.20
N SER A 190 -5.10 -3.07 -26.39
CA SER A 190 -4.00 -2.27 -26.91
C SER A 190 -2.92 -3.13 -27.55
N ARG A 191 -2.50 -2.79 -28.77
CA ARG A 191 -1.35 -3.42 -29.44
C ARG A 191 0.00 -2.94 -28.93
N SER A 192 0.03 -1.79 -28.24
CA SER A 192 1.27 -1.17 -27.78
C SER A 192 1.63 -1.66 -26.39
N SER A 193 2.74 -2.39 -26.29
CA SER A 193 3.30 -2.88 -25.03
C SER A 193 3.40 -1.77 -23.98
N SER A 194 4.00 -0.63 -24.34
CA SER A 194 4.15 0.51 -23.43
C SER A 194 2.84 1.14 -22.96
N ILE A 195 1.74 1.03 -23.72
CA ILE A 195 0.42 1.49 -23.29
C ILE A 195 -0.17 0.50 -22.29
N ARG A 196 -0.06 -0.81 -22.55
CA ARG A 196 -0.47 -1.84 -21.57
C ARG A 196 0.30 -1.71 -20.26
N THR A 197 1.62 -1.49 -20.31
CA THR A 197 2.44 -1.22 -19.13
C THR A 197 1.92 0.00 -18.35
N ALA A 198 1.59 1.11 -19.04
CA ALA A 198 1.06 2.30 -18.39
C ALA A 198 -0.34 2.08 -17.79
N ALA A 199 -1.19 1.28 -18.45
CA ALA A 199 -2.52 0.92 -17.96
C ALA A 199 -2.44 0.03 -16.71
N LEU A 200 -1.57 -1.00 -16.71
CA LEU A 200 -1.31 -1.85 -15.55
C LEU A 200 -0.77 -1.03 -14.37
N ARG A 201 0.14 -0.07 -14.63
CA ARG A 201 0.64 0.83 -13.59
C ARG A 201 -0.47 1.68 -12.98
N ALA A 202 -1.34 2.25 -13.82
CA ALA A 202 -2.50 2.99 -13.35
C ALA A 202 -3.44 2.09 -12.53
N LEU A 203 -3.70 0.86 -12.98
CA LEU A 203 -4.47 -0.14 -12.22
C LEU A 203 -3.85 -0.42 -10.85
N ALA A 204 -2.54 -0.63 -10.78
CA ALA A 204 -1.84 -0.86 -9.52
C ALA A 204 -1.98 0.34 -8.57
N THR A 205 -1.95 1.58 -9.07
CA THR A 205 -2.16 2.76 -8.22
C THR A 205 -3.62 2.95 -7.77
N VAL A 206 -4.58 2.62 -8.62
CA VAL A 206 -6.02 2.77 -8.33
C VAL A 206 -6.52 1.68 -7.37
N CYS A 207 -5.97 0.47 -7.45
CA CYS A 207 -6.38 -0.67 -6.61
C CYS A 207 -5.88 -0.59 -5.15
N CYS A 208 -5.61 0.60 -4.64
CA CYS A 208 -5.28 0.83 -3.23
C CYS A 208 -6.53 0.92 -2.31
N VAL A 209 -7.73 0.80 -2.88
CA VAL A 209 -9.02 0.83 -2.17
C VAL A 209 -9.90 -0.35 -2.58
N VAL A 210 -10.74 -0.82 -1.66
CA VAL A 210 -11.55 -2.04 -1.86
C VAL A 210 -12.53 -1.91 -3.01
N GLU A 211 -13.11 -0.73 -3.24
CA GLU A 211 -14.07 -0.49 -4.33
C GLU A 211 -13.46 -0.73 -5.71
N ALA A 212 -12.21 -0.31 -5.90
CA ALA A 212 -11.46 -0.56 -7.12
C ALA A 212 -11.14 -2.05 -7.29
N ILE A 213 -10.78 -2.74 -6.20
CA ILE A 213 -10.52 -4.19 -6.21
C ILE A 213 -11.80 -4.96 -6.57
N ARG A 214 -12.95 -4.62 -5.98
CA ARG A 214 -14.24 -5.26 -6.32
C ARG A 214 -14.62 -5.03 -7.78
N GLN A 215 -14.37 -3.84 -8.32
CA GLN A 215 -14.60 -3.57 -9.73
C GLN A 215 -13.66 -4.39 -10.63
N LEU A 216 -12.39 -4.57 -10.24
CA LEU A 216 -11.44 -5.42 -10.95
C LEU A 216 -11.91 -6.88 -10.98
N GLU A 217 -12.38 -7.41 -9.84
CA GLU A 217 -12.93 -8.77 -9.74
C GLU A 217 -14.15 -8.98 -10.63
N GLN A 218 -15.11 -8.07 -10.57
CA GLN A 218 -16.34 -8.12 -11.38
C GLN A 218 -16.04 -8.08 -12.89
N ALA A 219 -14.93 -7.46 -13.28
CA ALA A 219 -14.46 -7.41 -14.65
C ALA A 219 -13.56 -8.59 -15.06
N GLY A 220 -13.43 -9.63 -14.23
CA GLY A 220 -12.57 -10.79 -14.51
C GLY A 220 -11.07 -10.46 -14.44
N GLY A 221 -10.70 -9.38 -13.77
CA GLY A 221 -9.33 -8.85 -13.78
C GLY A 221 -8.27 -9.84 -13.28
N VAL A 222 -8.60 -10.74 -12.36
CA VAL A 222 -7.65 -11.75 -11.86
C VAL A 222 -7.28 -12.77 -12.93
N GLU A 223 -8.25 -13.22 -13.72
CA GLU A 223 -8.02 -14.11 -14.87
C GLU A 223 -7.18 -13.40 -15.93
N ILE A 224 -7.51 -12.15 -16.26
CA ILE A 224 -6.73 -11.33 -17.20
C ILE A 224 -5.27 -11.21 -16.74
N LEU A 225 -5.02 -10.90 -15.46
CA LEU A 225 -3.66 -10.80 -14.91
C LEU A 225 -2.92 -12.14 -14.99
N SER A 226 -3.61 -13.26 -14.73
CA SER A 226 -3.06 -14.62 -14.83
C SER A 226 -2.61 -14.94 -16.26
N GLU A 227 -3.45 -14.63 -17.26
CA GLU A 227 -3.11 -14.81 -18.67
C GLU A 227 -1.92 -13.94 -19.08
N MET A 228 -1.93 -12.65 -18.72
CA MET A 228 -0.85 -11.71 -19.03
C MET A 228 0.50 -12.14 -18.41
N LEU A 229 0.50 -12.66 -17.18
CA LEU A 229 1.72 -13.16 -16.52
C LEU A 229 2.23 -14.47 -17.12
N SER A 230 1.32 -15.29 -17.64
CA SER A 230 1.64 -16.62 -18.18
C SER A 230 2.15 -16.57 -19.62
N GLU A 231 1.83 -15.52 -20.36
CA GLU A 231 2.28 -15.34 -21.72
C GLU A 231 3.78 -14.98 -21.79
N GLU A 232 4.63 -15.98 -22.07
CA GLU A 232 6.10 -15.81 -22.07
C GLU A 232 6.64 -14.86 -23.14
N THR A 233 5.87 -14.65 -24.22
CA THR A 233 6.22 -13.73 -25.31
C THR A 233 6.06 -12.27 -24.93
N ARG A 234 5.39 -11.97 -23.80
CA ARG A 234 5.23 -10.58 -23.35
C ARG A 234 6.53 -10.00 -22.78
N PRO A 235 6.82 -8.73 -23.06
CA PRO A 235 7.96 -8.04 -22.47
C PRO A 235 7.89 -8.01 -20.94
N GLU A 236 9.06 -8.14 -20.30
CA GLU A 236 9.20 -8.11 -18.83
C GLU A 236 8.52 -6.89 -18.17
N PRO A 237 8.56 -5.65 -18.72
CA PRO A 237 7.84 -4.52 -18.12
C PRO A 237 6.34 -4.74 -17.96
N GLU A 238 5.68 -5.44 -18.90
CA GLU A 238 4.26 -5.77 -18.76
C GLU A 238 4.02 -6.78 -17.64
N ALA A 239 4.82 -7.85 -17.61
CA ALA A 239 4.73 -8.86 -16.56
C ALA A 239 5.02 -8.26 -15.17
N SER A 240 5.98 -7.33 -15.09
CA SER A 240 6.32 -6.60 -13.87
C SER A 240 5.15 -5.77 -13.36
N GLU A 241 4.46 -5.03 -14.22
CA GLU A 241 3.30 -4.24 -13.81
C GLU A 241 2.08 -5.12 -13.50
N ALA A 242 1.89 -6.24 -14.19
CA ALA A 242 0.84 -7.20 -13.84
C ALA A 242 1.09 -7.82 -12.46
N ALA A 243 2.35 -8.14 -12.13
CA ALA A 243 2.76 -8.55 -10.79
C ALA A 243 2.53 -7.43 -9.76
N ALA A 244 2.71 -6.16 -10.13
CA ALA A 244 2.41 -5.01 -9.26
C ALA A 244 0.92 -4.90 -8.94
N VAL A 245 0.03 -5.05 -9.96
CA VAL A 245 -1.43 -5.08 -9.74
C VAL A 245 -1.78 -6.22 -8.80
N LEU A 246 -1.24 -7.43 -9.03
CA LEU A 246 -1.53 -8.58 -8.19
C LEU A 246 -1.04 -8.38 -6.75
N ALA A 247 0.18 -7.85 -6.56
CA ALA A 247 0.71 -7.51 -5.25
C ALA A 247 -0.19 -6.49 -4.53
N GLN A 248 -0.74 -5.51 -5.26
CA GLN A 248 -1.61 -4.49 -4.69
C GLN A 248 -2.99 -5.04 -4.30
N ILE A 249 -3.66 -5.82 -5.15
CA ILE A 249 -5.02 -6.33 -4.84
C ILE A 249 -5.02 -7.37 -3.74
N THR A 250 -3.86 -7.99 -3.47
CA THR A 250 -3.66 -8.98 -2.40
C THR A 250 -3.00 -8.38 -1.15
N ALA A 251 -2.76 -7.07 -1.13
CA ALA A 251 -2.05 -6.41 -0.06
C ALA A 251 -2.82 -6.45 1.28
N PRO A 252 -2.17 -6.85 2.38
CA PRO A 252 -2.83 -7.04 3.67
C PRO A 252 -3.25 -5.74 4.39
N TRP A 253 -2.83 -4.57 3.89
CA TRP A 253 -3.15 -3.26 4.48
C TRP A 253 -4.37 -2.58 3.85
N VAL A 254 -4.95 -3.14 2.79
CA VAL A 254 -6.18 -2.58 2.22
C VAL A 254 -7.33 -2.92 3.15
N GLU A 255 -7.94 -1.88 3.72
CA GLU A 255 -9.07 -2.00 4.65
C GLU A 255 -10.21 -2.81 4.02
N ASP A 256 -10.83 -3.69 4.81
CA ASP A 256 -11.93 -4.58 4.41
C ASP A 256 -11.66 -5.49 3.19
N ASN A 257 -10.39 -5.73 2.85
CA ASN A 257 -10.00 -6.64 1.78
C ASN A 257 -9.54 -8.01 2.29
N HIS A 258 -10.49 -8.83 2.75
CA HIS A 258 -10.18 -10.15 3.33
C HIS A 258 -10.15 -11.31 2.32
N THR A 259 -10.78 -11.15 1.15
CA THR A 259 -10.83 -12.17 0.09
C THR A 259 -10.76 -11.50 -1.27
N VAL A 260 -10.21 -12.21 -2.25
CA VAL A 260 -10.22 -11.79 -3.66
C VAL A 260 -10.90 -12.85 -4.53
N HIS A 261 -12.00 -12.50 -5.19
CA HIS A 261 -12.75 -13.42 -6.04
C HIS A 261 -11.98 -13.77 -7.31
N GLY A 262 -12.07 -15.05 -7.75
CA GLY A 262 -11.34 -15.57 -8.90
C GLY A 262 -9.87 -15.92 -8.64
N LEU A 263 -9.35 -15.64 -7.44
CA LEU A 263 -7.95 -15.90 -7.10
C LEU A 263 -7.65 -17.39 -6.96
N SER A 264 -8.55 -18.15 -6.32
CA SER A 264 -8.35 -19.57 -6.02
C SER A 264 -8.18 -20.40 -7.28
N GLU A 265 -8.94 -20.10 -8.33
CA GLU A 265 -8.92 -20.78 -9.62
C GLU A 265 -7.62 -20.53 -10.38
N GLN A 266 -7.02 -19.36 -10.17
CA GLN A 266 -5.83 -18.90 -10.91
C GLN A 266 -4.52 -19.20 -10.18
N LEU A 267 -4.54 -19.69 -8.94
CA LEU A 267 -3.33 -19.89 -8.12
C LEU A 267 -2.21 -20.70 -8.83
N PRO A 268 -2.47 -21.85 -9.48
CA PRO A 268 -1.39 -22.62 -10.09
C PRO A 268 -0.66 -21.83 -11.18
N SER A 269 -1.42 -21.14 -12.02
CA SER A 269 -0.92 -20.30 -13.11
C SER A 269 -0.15 -19.09 -12.57
N LEU A 270 -0.74 -18.35 -11.63
CA LEU A 270 -0.13 -17.18 -11.01
C LEU A 270 1.19 -17.54 -10.30
N VAL A 271 1.19 -18.60 -9.48
CA VAL A 271 2.38 -19.03 -8.75
C VAL A 271 3.47 -19.49 -9.72
N HIS A 272 3.14 -20.25 -10.75
CA HIS A 272 4.09 -20.65 -11.78
C HIS A 272 4.75 -19.43 -12.44
N SER A 273 3.93 -18.50 -12.93
CA SER A 273 4.38 -17.33 -13.68
C SER A 273 5.20 -16.35 -12.83
N LEU A 274 4.78 -16.06 -11.60
CA LEU A 274 5.52 -15.20 -10.68
C LEU A 274 6.82 -15.86 -10.21
N THR A 275 6.81 -17.16 -9.96
CA THR A 275 8.02 -17.91 -9.57
C THR A 275 9.06 -17.87 -10.70
N ARG A 276 8.61 -18.08 -11.94
CA ARG A 276 9.43 -17.96 -13.14
C ARG A 276 10.01 -16.56 -13.24
N LEU A 277 9.16 -15.53 -13.21
CA LEU A 277 9.57 -14.12 -13.30
C LEU A 277 10.60 -13.73 -12.22
N ALA A 278 10.36 -14.10 -10.96
CA ALA A 278 11.30 -13.88 -9.85
C ALA A 278 12.65 -14.59 -10.06
N SER A 279 12.65 -15.78 -10.68
CA SER A 279 13.86 -16.57 -10.87
C SER A 279 14.74 -16.12 -12.04
N THR A 280 14.17 -15.44 -13.03
CA THR A 280 14.84 -15.06 -14.29
C THR A 280 15.16 -13.57 -14.40
N THR A 281 14.40 -12.69 -13.75
CA THR A 281 14.57 -11.24 -13.89
C THR A 281 15.93 -10.73 -13.38
N ALA A 282 16.53 -9.82 -14.14
CA ALA A 282 17.68 -9.03 -13.69
C ALA A 282 17.26 -7.78 -12.91
N SER A 283 16.00 -7.34 -13.03
CA SER A 283 15.45 -6.16 -12.36
C SER A 283 15.24 -6.43 -10.87
N CYS A 284 15.69 -5.49 -10.02
CA CYS A 284 15.42 -5.53 -8.59
C CYS A 284 13.95 -5.25 -8.29
N GLU A 285 13.34 -4.35 -9.06
CA GLU A 285 11.94 -3.95 -8.91
C GLU A 285 11.00 -5.10 -9.25
N THR A 286 11.20 -5.73 -10.42
CA THR A 286 10.38 -6.88 -10.87
C THR A 286 10.51 -8.07 -9.91
N LEU A 287 11.71 -8.32 -9.38
CA LEU A 287 11.91 -9.33 -8.35
C LEU A 287 11.15 -9.00 -7.06
N LEU A 288 11.19 -7.75 -6.62
CA LEU A 288 10.48 -7.30 -5.42
C LEU A 288 8.96 -7.44 -5.59
N LEU A 289 8.41 -6.99 -6.72
CA LEU A 289 6.99 -7.07 -7.03
C LEU A 289 6.51 -8.53 -7.12
N SER A 290 7.29 -9.39 -7.77
CA SER A 290 6.98 -10.83 -7.85
C SER A 290 7.01 -11.49 -6.48
N ALA A 291 8.01 -11.17 -5.65
CA ALA A 291 8.12 -11.69 -4.29
C ALA A 291 6.99 -11.19 -3.39
N ALA A 292 6.60 -9.91 -3.51
CA ALA A 292 5.48 -9.33 -2.78
C ALA A 292 4.15 -9.99 -3.17
N ALA A 293 3.90 -10.16 -4.46
CA ALA A 293 2.72 -10.87 -4.95
C ALA A 293 2.65 -12.30 -4.40
N LEU A 294 3.73 -13.07 -4.50
CA LEU A 294 3.78 -14.44 -3.96
C LEU A 294 3.55 -14.49 -2.44
N ALA A 295 4.16 -13.57 -1.68
CA ALA A 295 3.97 -13.48 -0.23
C ALA A 295 2.51 -13.13 0.12
N ASN A 296 1.92 -12.15 -0.56
CA ASN A 296 0.55 -11.73 -0.35
C ASN A 296 -0.47 -12.83 -0.72
N LEU A 297 -0.23 -13.60 -1.79
CA LEU A 297 -1.06 -14.77 -2.13
C LEU A 297 -1.14 -15.78 -0.98
N THR A 298 -0.01 -16.05 -0.29
CA THR A 298 -0.02 -16.98 0.86
C THR A 298 -0.76 -16.46 2.08
N PHE A 299 -0.93 -15.13 2.19
CA PHE A 299 -1.73 -14.52 3.24
C PHE A 299 -3.23 -14.57 2.89
N MET A 300 -3.57 -14.21 1.64
CA MET A 300 -4.95 -14.16 1.15
C MET A 300 -5.58 -15.55 1.00
N GLU A 301 -4.82 -16.52 0.48
CA GLU A 301 -5.32 -17.87 0.23
C GLU A 301 -4.27 -18.90 0.69
N PRO A 302 -4.43 -19.51 1.89
CA PRO A 302 -3.46 -20.46 2.44
C PRO A 302 -3.16 -21.65 1.53
N ARG A 303 -4.10 -22.04 0.64
CA ARG A 303 -3.89 -23.10 -0.35
C ARG A 303 -2.79 -22.80 -1.37
N THR A 304 -2.36 -21.54 -1.49
CA THR A 304 -1.20 -21.12 -2.29
C THR A 304 0.06 -21.92 -1.97
N VAL A 305 0.19 -22.45 -0.74
CA VAL A 305 1.35 -23.27 -0.35
C VAL A 305 1.55 -24.49 -1.25
N TRP A 306 0.49 -25.12 -1.78
CA TRP A 306 0.64 -26.31 -2.62
C TRP A 306 1.27 -26.01 -3.99
N PRO A 307 0.77 -25.04 -4.79
CA PRO A 307 1.48 -24.61 -5.98
C PRO A 307 2.92 -24.12 -5.71
N LEU A 308 3.18 -23.47 -4.57
CA LEU A 308 4.54 -23.01 -4.23
C LEU A 308 5.51 -24.18 -4.04
N LEU A 309 5.05 -25.28 -3.44
CA LEU A 309 5.82 -26.51 -3.29
C LEU A 309 6.09 -27.16 -4.65
N GLU A 310 5.06 -27.30 -5.48
CA GLU A 310 5.18 -27.87 -6.83
C GLU A 310 6.18 -27.08 -7.71
N GLN A 311 6.18 -25.76 -7.58
CA GLN A 311 7.06 -24.88 -8.36
C GLN A 311 8.47 -24.70 -7.75
N GLY A 312 8.72 -25.24 -6.56
CA GLY A 312 9.98 -25.05 -5.83
C GLY A 312 10.27 -23.57 -5.53
N THR A 313 9.23 -22.79 -5.28
CA THR A 313 9.30 -21.32 -5.24
C THR A 313 10.23 -20.80 -4.15
N ALA A 314 10.21 -21.41 -2.96
CA ALA A 314 11.08 -21.01 -1.85
C ALA A 314 12.57 -21.05 -2.24
N GLY A 315 13.02 -22.15 -2.85
CA GLY A 315 14.41 -22.31 -3.29
C GLY A 315 14.79 -21.33 -4.39
N LYS A 316 13.93 -21.17 -5.41
CA LYS A 316 14.14 -20.22 -6.51
C LYS A 316 14.22 -18.78 -6.03
N LEU A 317 13.32 -18.37 -5.13
CA LEU A 317 13.31 -17.03 -4.55
C LEU A 317 14.56 -16.80 -3.70
N LEU A 318 14.93 -17.73 -2.83
CA LEU A 318 16.16 -17.63 -2.03
C LEU A 318 17.42 -17.53 -2.90
N GLN A 319 17.46 -18.27 -4.02
CA GLN A 319 18.54 -18.15 -4.98
C GLN A 319 18.58 -16.75 -5.64
N ALA A 320 17.42 -16.21 -6.03
CA ALA A 320 17.31 -14.87 -6.59
C ALA A 320 17.76 -13.79 -5.58
N VAL A 321 17.33 -13.88 -4.33
CA VAL A 321 17.77 -13.03 -3.21
C VAL A 321 19.30 -13.11 -3.06
N LYS A 322 19.86 -14.32 -3.00
CA LYS A 322 21.31 -14.54 -2.87
C LYS A 322 22.10 -13.92 -4.03
N ARG A 323 21.60 -14.00 -5.26
CA ARG A 323 22.25 -13.40 -6.45
C ARG A 323 22.36 -11.88 -6.37
N ARG A 324 21.49 -11.19 -5.62
CA ARG A 324 21.59 -9.74 -5.38
C ARG A 324 22.76 -9.37 -4.46
N GLY A 325 23.27 -10.33 -3.69
CA GLY A 325 24.46 -10.15 -2.85
C GLY A 325 24.28 -9.03 -1.81
N PRO A 326 25.34 -8.27 -1.49
CA PRO A 326 25.30 -7.20 -0.50
C PRO A 326 24.34 -6.04 -0.82
N LYS A 327 23.86 -5.94 -2.07
CA LYS A 327 22.95 -4.88 -2.52
C LYS A 327 21.47 -5.28 -2.43
N VAL A 328 21.17 -6.45 -1.85
CA VAL A 328 19.79 -6.89 -1.65
C VAL A 328 19.03 -5.87 -0.79
N SER A 329 17.84 -5.47 -1.22
CA SER A 329 17.01 -4.56 -0.43
C SER A 329 16.38 -5.30 0.75
N VAL A 330 16.25 -4.61 1.88
CA VAL A 330 15.56 -5.14 3.06
C VAL A 330 14.10 -5.51 2.74
N PHE A 331 13.45 -4.77 1.84
CA PHE A 331 12.10 -5.06 1.38
C PHE A 331 12.00 -6.40 0.66
N LEU A 332 12.99 -6.77 -0.16
CA LEU A 332 13.00 -8.07 -0.82
C LEU A 332 13.24 -9.20 0.19
N GLN A 333 14.13 -8.98 1.16
CA GLN A 333 14.33 -9.94 2.26
C GLN A 333 13.06 -10.09 3.09
N GLU A 334 12.29 -9.01 3.27
CA GLU A 334 11.01 -9.02 4.00
C GLU A 334 9.97 -9.88 3.28
N GLN A 335 9.83 -9.73 1.97
CA GLN A 335 8.90 -10.55 1.18
C GLN A 335 9.31 -12.02 1.22
N ALA A 336 10.61 -12.32 1.10
CA ALA A 336 11.11 -13.68 1.20
C ALA A 336 10.88 -14.29 2.60
N ALA A 337 11.19 -13.55 3.68
CA ALA A 337 10.95 -14.01 5.05
C ALA A 337 9.45 -14.24 5.33
N THR A 338 8.58 -13.38 4.78
CA THR A 338 7.13 -13.50 4.91
C THR A 338 6.61 -14.76 4.21
N LEU A 339 7.01 -14.99 2.96
CA LEU A 339 6.65 -16.20 2.22
C LEU A 339 7.09 -17.47 2.96
N LEU A 340 8.35 -17.51 3.43
CA LEU A 340 8.87 -18.65 4.18
C LEU A 340 8.13 -18.87 5.50
N ALA A 341 7.80 -17.80 6.23
CA ALA A 341 7.04 -17.90 7.47
C ALA A 341 5.63 -18.46 7.23
N ASN A 342 4.96 -18.01 6.17
CA ASN A 342 3.62 -18.47 5.81
C ASN A 342 3.64 -19.93 5.34
N MET A 343 4.61 -20.32 4.50
CA MET A 343 4.82 -21.73 4.15
C MET A 343 5.07 -22.57 5.41
N ALA A 344 6.01 -22.18 6.28
CA ALA A 344 6.34 -22.91 7.50
C ALA A 344 5.16 -23.08 8.47
N ALA A 345 4.09 -22.28 8.34
CA ALA A 345 2.84 -22.49 9.09
C ALA A 345 2.22 -23.85 8.77
N VAL A 346 2.33 -24.30 7.51
CA VAL A 346 1.83 -25.57 6.99
C VAL A 346 2.88 -26.68 7.25
N PRO A 347 2.61 -27.66 8.14
CA PRO A 347 3.55 -28.71 8.50
C PRO A 347 4.17 -29.45 7.31
N GLU A 348 3.37 -29.75 6.29
CA GLU A 348 3.73 -30.52 5.11
C GLU A 348 4.78 -29.81 4.24
N SER A 349 4.87 -28.48 4.32
CA SER A 349 5.87 -27.71 3.58
C SER A 349 7.25 -27.68 4.25
N ARG A 350 7.34 -27.98 5.56
CA ARG A 350 8.54 -27.77 6.36
C ARG A 350 9.74 -28.61 5.89
N PRO A 351 9.58 -29.91 5.53
CA PRO A 351 10.69 -30.69 4.98
C PRO A 351 11.25 -30.05 3.71
N HIS A 352 10.38 -29.58 2.81
CA HIS A 352 10.79 -28.91 1.58
C HIS A 352 11.57 -27.62 1.87
N LEU A 353 11.12 -26.81 2.84
CA LEU A 353 11.85 -25.61 3.25
C LEU A 353 13.25 -25.94 3.81
N ALA A 354 13.39 -27.02 4.59
CA ALA A 354 14.67 -27.48 5.10
C ALA A 354 15.62 -27.89 3.97
N GLU A 355 15.13 -28.67 3.00
CA GLU A 355 15.88 -29.09 1.80
C GLU A 355 16.35 -27.90 0.95
N GLN A 356 15.53 -26.85 0.84
CA GLN A 356 15.83 -25.63 0.07
C GLN A 356 16.71 -24.62 0.83
N ARG A 357 17.40 -25.05 1.90
CA ARG A 357 18.31 -24.23 2.73
C ARG A 357 17.63 -23.00 3.35
N ALA A 358 16.33 -23.05 3.61
CA ALA A 358 15.61 -21.94 4.23
C ALA A 358 16.19 -21.59 5.60
N VAL A 359 16.61 -22.58 6.39
CA VAL A 359 17.22 -22.37 7.72
C VAL A 359 18.42 -21.43 7.65
N VAL A 360 19.34 -21.67 6.72
CA VAL A 360 20.53 -20.82 6.53
C VAL A 360 20.13 -19.39 6.14
N ALA A 361 19.19 -19.25 5.20
CA ALA A 361 18.71 -17.94 4.77
C ALA A 361 18.04 -17.16 5.91
N LEU A 362 17.19 -17.80 6.69
CA LEU A 362 16.50 -17.20 7.85
C LEU A 362 17.50 -16.77 8.93
N LEU A 363 18.54 -17.58 9.19
CA LEU A 363 19.62 -17.19 10.10
C LEU A 363 20.42 -15.98 9.58
N CYS A 364 20.65 -15.88 8.26
CA CYS A 364 21.25 -14.70 7.65
C CYS A 364 20.33 -13.47 7.78
N PHE A 365 19.03 -13.62 7.60
CA PHE A 365 18.04 -12.54 7.75
C PHE A 365 17.98 -12.03 9.20
N LEU A 366 18.15 -12.88 10.21
CA LEU A 366 18.30 -12.45 11.60
C LEU A 366 19.53 -11.59 11.86
N GLN A 367 20.55 -11.62 10.99
CA GLN A 367 21.76 -10.79 11.13
C GLN A 367 21.56 -9.34 10.68
N ILE A 368 20.41 -8.99 10.09
CA ILE A 368 20.15 -7.60 9.71
C ILE A 368 20.25 -6.73 10.95
N ARG A 369 21.04 -5.66 10.83
CA ARG A 369 21.18 -4.60 11.81
C ARG A 369 20.71 -3.31 11.18
N HIS A 370 19.96 -2.54 11.94
CA HIS A 370 19.52 -1.23 11.51
C HIS A 370 20.65 -0.22 11.73
N SER A 371 20.74 0.76 10.83
CA SER A 371 21.61 1.92 10.98
C SER A 371 20.74 3.13 11.35
N PRO A 372 21.19 4.01 12.26
CA PRO A 372 20.46 5.24 12.57
C PRO A 372 20.31 6.18 11.37
N LEU A 373 21.02 5.92 10.26
CA LEU A 373 20.91 6.66 9.00
C LEU A 373 19.82 6.12 8.05
N GLN A 374 19.20 4.99 8.37
CA GLN A 374 18.14 4.40 7.54
C GLN A 374 16.81 5.12 7.70
N ARG A 375 15.98 5.07 6.65
CA ARG A 375 14.64 5.68 6.69
C ARG A 375 13.70 4.79 7.51
N ALA A 376 12.69 5.40 8.13
CA ALA A 376 11.69 4.68 8.93
C ALA A 376 11.07 3.44 8.24
N PRO A 377 10.74 3.45 6.93
CA PRO A 377 10.22 2.26 6.26
C PRO A 377 11.23 1.10 6.17
N GLU A 378 12.52 1.40 6.03
CA GLU A 378 13.60 0.39 5.96
C GLU A 378 13.83 -0.24 7.35
N ILE A 379 13.73 0.58 8.39
CA ILE A 379 13.79 0.12 9.78
C ILE A 379 12.61 -0.82 10.08
N ALA A 380 11.38 -0.40 9.75
CA ALA A 380 10.20 -1.23 9.95
C ALA A 380 10.25 -2.53 9.12
N ALA A 381 10.81 -2.48 7.91
CA ALA A 381 11.04 -3.68 7.10
C ALA A 381 12.06 -4.62 7.76
N ALA A 382 13.16 -4.09 8.32
CA ALA A 382 14.16 -4.88 9.03
C ALA A 382 13.56 -5.61 10.25
N GLU A 383 12.73 -4.93 11.03
CA GLU A 383 12.00 -5.56 12.14
C GLU A 383 11.11 -6.70 11.65
N ARG A 384 10.35 -6.48 10.57
CA ARG A 384 9.49 -7.52 9.98
C ARG A 384 10.32 -8.70 9.45
N VAL A 385 11.49 -8.45 8.84
CA VAL A 385 12.40 -9.52 8.42
C VAL A 385 12.84 -10.36 9.62
N GLN A 386 13.33 -9.74 10.68
CA GLN A 386 13.78 -10.44 11.88
C GLN A 386 12.63 -11.23 12.52
N GLN A 387 11.47 -10.60 12.69
CA GLN A 387 10.28 -11.21 13.29
C GLN A 387 9.81 -12.43 12.49
N LYS A 388 9.59 -12.27 11.17
CA LYS A 388 9.14 -13.37 10.31
C LYS A 388 10.17 -14.49 10.23
N SER A 389 11.46 -14.15 10.25
CA SER A 389 12.53 -15.14 10.26
C SER A 389 12.52 -15.98 11.55
N ALA A 390 12.37 -15.35 12.70
CA ALA A 390 12.26 -16.04 13.99
C ALA A 390 10.98 -16.90 14.07
N ILE A 391 9.84 -16.41 13.56
CA ILE A 391 8.59 -17.20 13.47
C ILE A 391 8.78 -18.44 12.60
N ALA A 392 9.37 -18.29 11.41
CA ALA A 392 9.64 -19.39 10.50
C ALA A 392 10.58 -20.42 11.15
N LEU A 393 11.67 -19.98 11.77
CA LEU A 393 12.59 -20.85 12.49
C LEU A 393 11.90 -21.58 13.65
N SER A 394 11.08 -20.89 14.46
CA SER A 394 10.30 -21.53 15.53
C SER A 394 9.41 -22.66 14.98
N ARG A 395 8.78 -22.48 13.82
CA ARG A 395 7.94 -23.51 13.20
C ARG A 395 8.77 -24.67 12.64
N LEU A 396 9.85 -24.36 11.93
CA LEU A 396 10.77 -25.35 11.33
C LEU A 396 11.47 -26.20 12.41
N CYS A 397 11.89 -25.59 13.51
CA CYS A 397 12.51 -26.27 14.65
C CYS A 397 11.56 -27.22 15.40
N SER A 398 10.31 -27.41 14.94
CA SER A 398 9.50 -28.55 15.39
C SER A 398 10.10 -29.88 14.95
N ASP A 399 10.90 -29.89 13.88
CA ASP A 399 11.76 -31.00 13.49
C ASP A 399 13.09 -30.95 14.28
N PRO A 400 13.44 -31.99 15.07
CA PRO A 400 14.69 -32.05 15.81
C PRO A 400 15.95 -31.92 14.95
N THR A 401 15.95 -32.43 13.72
CA THR A 401 17.11 -32.31 12.82
C THR A 401 17.34 -30.85 12.41
N VAL A 402 16.26 -30.11 12.15
CA VAL A 402 16.34 -28.68 11.85
C VAL A 402 16.75 -27.88 13.09
N ALA A 403 16.21 -28.22 14.26
CA ALA A 403 16.60 -27.57 15.52
C ALA A 403 18.10 -27.75 15.81
N THR A 404 18.64 -28.95 15.61
CA THR A 404 20.07 -29.24 15.73
C THR A 404 20.88 -28.43 14.71
N GLN A 405 20.42 -28.34 13.45
CA GLN A 405 21.07 -27.51 12.44
C GLN A 405 21.16 -26.03 12.88
N VAL A 406 20.11 -25.49 13.52
CA VAL A 406 20.13 -24.12 14.04
C VAL A 406 21.17 -23.96 15.15
N VAL A 407 21.32 -24.95 16.02
CA VAL A 407 22.36 -24.97 17.07
C VAL A 407 23.76 -24.99 16.44
N GLU A 408 24.01 -25.90 15.50
CA GLU A 408 25.31 -26.06 14.81
C GLU A 408 25.72 -24.79 14.06
N LEU A 409 24.75 -24.08 13.47
CA LEU A 409 24.95 -22.81 12.77
C LEU A 409 25.01 -21.59 13.71
N GLN A 410 25.13 -21.80 15.02
CA GLN A 410 25.17 -20.75 16.04
C GLN A 410 23.95 -19.81 16.03
N GLY A 411 22.80 -20.29 15.56
CA GLY A 411 21.56 -19.52 15.53
C GLY A 411 21.04 -19.16 16.92
N VAL A 412 21.27 -20.02 17.91
CA VAL A 412 20.93 -19.76 19.32
C VAL A 412 21.62 -18.50 19.82
N ASN A 413 22.92 -18.32 19.53
CA ASN A 413 23.67 -17.12 19.92
C ASN A 413 23.00 -15.85 19.40
N ARG A 414 22.55 -15.86 18.13
CA ARG A 414 21.89 -14.69 17.54
C ARG A 414 20.53 -14.43 18.17
N LEU A 415 19.73 -15.46 18.38
CA LEU A 415 18.41 -15.35 19.01
C LEU A 415 18.50 -14.83 20.44
N VAL A 416 19.47 -15.31 21.24
CA VAL A 416 19.73 -14.81 22.60
C VAL A 416 20.09 -13.33 22.58
N ARG A 417 20.98 -12.88 21.68
CA ARG A 417 21.31 -11.45 21.54
C ARG A 417 20.09 -10.61 21.16
N LEU A 418 19.26 -11.07 20.22
CA LEU A 418 18.03 -10.37 19.86
C LEU A 418 17.05 -10.27 21.04
N CYS A 419 17.03 -11.23 21.96
CA CYS A 419 16.23 -11.13 23.17
C CYS A 419 16.83 -10.17 24.21
N LYS A 420 18.13 -10.31 24.51
CA LYS A 420 18.80 -9.58 25.60
C LYS A 420 19.12 -8.12 25.27
N GLU A 421 19.45 -7.84 24.01
CA GLU A 421 19.90 -6.52 23.56
C GLU A 421 18.79 -5.84 22.75
N GLU A 422 18.01 -4.97 23.37
CA GLU A 422 16.88 -4.28 22.71
C GLU A 422 17.27 -3.56 21.41
N ARG A 423 18.49 -3.01 21.36
CA ARG A 423 19.02 -2.35 20.16
C ARG A 423 19.15 -3.32 19.01
N GLU A 424 19.57 -4.58 19.22
CA GLU A 424 19.74 -5.55 18.13
C GLU A 424 18.42 -5.85 17.38
N ARG A 425 17.28 -5.64 18.03
CA ARG A 425 15.92 -5.81 17.49
C ARG A 425 15.17 -4.50 17.27
N ASN A 426 15.86 -3.36 17.24
CA ASN A 426 15.28 -2.02 17.13
C ASN A 426 14.11 -1.76 18.11
N HIS A 427 14.23 -2.24 19.35
CA HIS A 427 13.18 -2.12 20.37
C HIS A 427 11.82 -2.73 19.95
N SER A 428 11.83 -3.67 18.99
CA SER A 428 10.61 -4.29 18.48
C SER A 428 10.19 -5.48 19.35
N ASP A 429 9.12 -5.32 20.12
CA ASP A 429 8.59 -6.38 20.99
C ASP A 429 8.04 -7.57 20.17
N GLY A 430 7.61 -7.33 18.93
CA GLY A 430 7.23 -8.38 18.00
C GLY A 430 8.39 -9.34 17.67
N VAL A 431 9.60 -8.80 17.53
CA VAL A 431 10.83 -9.60 17.32
C VAL A 431 11.19 -10.38 18.58
N LEU A 432 11.09 -9.75 19.76
CA LEU A 432 11.37 -10.39 21.06
C LEU A 432 10.51 -11.64 21.27
N VAL A 433 9.19 -11.51 21.13
CA VAL A 433 8.25 -12.63 21.31
C VAL A 433 8.55 -13.76 20.33
N ALA A 434 8.84 -13.44 19.07
CA ALA A 434 9.19 -14.43 18.06
C ALA A 434 10.49 -15.17 18.40
N CYS A 435 11.52 -14.46 18.89
CA CYS A 435 12.79 -15.05 19.29
C CYS A 435 12.65 -15.95 20.53
N LEU A 436 11.87 -15.53 21.54
CA LEU A 436 11.56 -16.35 22.72
C LEU A 436 10.85 -17.65 22.33
N ALA A 437 9.87 -17.57 21.42
CA ALA A 437 9.19 -18.76 20.92
C ALA A 437 10.12 -19.70 20.14
N ALA A 438 11.07 -19.15 19.36
CA ALA A 438 12.08 -19.95 18.67
C ALA A 438 13.04 -20.64 19.64
N LEU A 439 13.59 -19.91 20.62
CA LEU A 439 14.51 -20.46 21.64
C LEU A 439 13.86 -21.59 22.44
N ARG A 440 12.62 -21.43 22.86
CA ARG A 440 11.87 -22.46 23.59
C ARG A 440 11.64 -23.70 22.74
N LYS A 441 11.33 -23.53 21.45
CA LYS A 441 11.16 -24.66 20.55
C LYS A 441 12.48 -25.43 20.35
N ILE A 442 13.58 -24.70 20.13
CA ILE A 442 14.92 -25.31 20.01
C ILE A 442 15.28 -26.06 21.28
N SER A 443 15.07 -25.45 22.46
CA SER A 443 15.35 -26.07 23.76
C SER A 443 14.57 -27.35 23.98
N ALA A 444 13.29 -27.37 23.59
CA ALA A 444 12.44 -28.54 23.72
C ALA A 444 12.95 -29.74 22.91
N ASN A 445 13.65 -29.50 21.78
CA ASN A 445 14.12 -30.54 20.88
C ASN A 445 15.62 -30.87 21.01
N CYS A 446 16.45 -29.91 21.45
CA CYS A 446 17.90 -30.06 21.55
C CYS A 446 18.43 -30.04 22.99
N GLY A 447 17.57 -29.81 23.98
CA GLY A 447 17.97 -29.55 25.36
C GLY A 447 18.45 -28.11 25.58
N THR A 448 18.80 -27.79 26.83
CA THR A 448 19.09 -26.43 27.30
C THR A 448 20.58 -26.08 27.38
N LYS A 449 21.47 -27.06 27.20
CA LYS A 449 22.92 -26.90 27.39
C LYS A 449 23.51 -25.66 26.70
N VAL A 450 23.14 -25.43 25.43
CA VAL A 450 23.66 -24.27 24.66
C VAL A 450 23.17 -22.93 25.21
N ILE A 451 22.00 -22.91 25.84
CA ILE A 451 21.42 -21.72 26.48
C ILE A 451 22.02 -21.51 27.87
N GLU A 452 22.31 -22.59 28.61
CA GLU A 452 23.07 -22.57 29.86
C GLU A 452 24.48 -22.01 29.64
N ASP A 453 25.17 -22.47 28.59
CA ASP A 453 26.51 -22.00 28.21
C ASP A 453 26.54 -20.50 27.84
N LEU A 454 25.38 -19.92 27.49
CA LEU A 454 25.21 -18.50 27.18
C LEU A 454 24.66 -17.68 28.35
N ASP A 455 24.50 -18.29 29.54
CA ASP A 455 23.90 -17.69 30.73
C ASP A 455 22.56 -17.03 30.41
N ALA A 456 21.66 -17.76 29.73
CA ALA A 456 20.43 -17.21 29.17
C ALA A 456 19.17 -18.05 29.48
N MET A 457 19.19 -18.82 30.58
CA MET A 457 18.10 -19.71 30.98
C MET A 457 16.79 -18.98 31.29
N GLU A 458 16.87 -17.73 31.74
CA GLU A 458 15.75 -16.82 31.96
C GLU A 458 14.91 -16.56 30.70
N LEU A 459 15.43 -16.85 29.51
CA LEU A 459 14.68 -16.74 28.24
C LEU A 459 13.76 -17.94 27.99
N VAL A 460 14.03 -19.10 28.61
CA VAL A 460 13.36 -20.37 28.27
C VAL A 460 12.72 -21.10 29.45
N GLU A 461 13.20 -20.94 30.68
CA GLU A 461 12.62 -21.61 31.86
C GLU A 461 11.32 -20.97 32.36
N PRO A 462 11.20 -19.63 32.53
CA PRO A 462 9.98 -19.00 33.03
C PRO A 462 8.81 -19.17 32.06
N ARG A 463 7.61 -18.66 32.37
CA ARG A 463 6.58 -18.56 31.33
C ARG A 463 7.01 -17.53 30.29
N LEU A 464 6.53 -17.68 29.05
CA LEU A 464 6.88 -16.75 27.96
C LEU A 464 6.62 -15.28 28.34
N LEU A 465 5.50 -15.02 29.03
CA LEU A 465 5.16 -13.67 29.49
C LEU A 465 6.18 -13.13 30.50
N ASP A 466 6.67 -13.96 31.41
CA ASP A 466 7.62 -13.54 32.44
C ASP A 466 8.97 -13.18 31.78
N SER A 467 9.47 -14.02 30.86
CA SER A 467 10.67 -13.70 30.06
C SER A 467 10.46 -12.44 29.19
N PHE A 468 9.26 -12.26 28.63
CA PHE A 468 8.94 -11.07 27.84
C PHE A 468 9.01 -9.79 28.67
N LEU A 469 8.42 -9.78 29.87
CA LEU A 469 8.40 -8.59 30.74
C LEU A 469 9.80 -8.16 31.19
N ILE A 470 10.73 -9.11 31.37
CA ILE A 470 12.12 -8.80 31.73
C ILE A 470 12.84 -8.00 30.62
N TYR A 471 12.58 -8.33 29.35
CA TYR A 471 13.34 -7.80 28.21
C TYR A 471 12.56 -6.84 27.32
N SER A 472 11.27 -6.63 27.58
CA SER A 472 10.43 -5.69 26.83
C SER A 472 11.00 -4.27 26.92
N SER A 473 11.01 -3.56 25.79
CA SER A 473 11.44 -2.15 25.75
C SER A 473 10.41 -1.19 26.36
N ARG A 474 9.21 -1.69 26.67
CA ARG A 474 8.18 -0.96 27.41
C ARG A 474 8.30 -1.28 28.89
N GLN A 475 9.28 -0.70 29.58
CA GLN A 475 9.17 -0.56 31.02
C GLN A 475 8.06 0.47 31.28
N GLU A 476 6.89 0.01 31.73
CA GLU A 476 5.95 0.89 32.44
C GLU A 476 6.71 1.49 33.63
N SER A 477 6.99 2.79 33.61
CA SER A 477 7.47 3.49 34.78
C SER A 477 6.32 3.54 35.79
N TYR A 478 6.28 2.59 36.71
CA TYR A 478 5.54 2.76 37.96
C TYR A 478 6.39 3.63 38.88
N VAL A 479 6.32 4.95 38.67
CA VAL A 479 6.65 5.97 39.69
C VAL A 479 5.62 7.08 39.59
#